data_AF-A0A841MFJ4-F1
#
_entry.id   AF-A0A841MFJ4-F1
#
_cell.length_a   1.000
_cell.length_b   1.000
_cell.length_c   1.000
_cell.angle_alpha   90.00
_cell.angle_beta   90.00
_cell.angle_gamma   90.00
#
_symmetry.space_group_name_H-M   'P 1'
#
loop_
_entity.id
_entity.type
_entity.pdbx_description
1 polymer ?
#
loop_
_entity_poly.entity_id
_entity_poly.type
_entity_poly.pdbx_seq_one_letter_code
_entity_poly.pdbx_strand_id
1 'polypeptide(L)'
;MSKKHGPSIKNSDQYEALLDKGMSKEKAARISNDPNSGKKGGKAKDYEERTKKELYQKAKEVGIPNRSKMSKAELIKALRNN
;
A
#
# COMPACT_ATOMS: atom_id res chain seq x y z
N MET A 1 -31.34 16.85 5.90
CA MET A 1 -30.63 16.08 4.87
C MET A 1 -30.51 14.64 5.37
N SER A 2 -31.35 13.76 4.84
CA SER A 2 -31.62 12.43 5.39
C SER A 2 -30.41 11.51 5.17
N LYS A 3 -29.68 11.18 6.26
CA LYS A 3 -28.61 10.19 6.24
C LYS A 3 -29.20 8.83 5.85
N LYS A 4 -29.15 8.45 4.56
CA LYS A 4 -29.59 7.15 4.03
C LYS A 4 -28.65 5.99 4.42
N HIS A 5 -27.81 6.19 5.43
CA HIS A 5 -26.91 5.20 5.97
C HIS A 5 -26.94 5.31 7.51
N GLY A 6 -26.96 4.17 8.20
CA GLY A 6 -27.00 4.12 9.67
C GLY A 6 -25.79 4.80 10.34
N PRO A 7 -25.78 4.90 11.69
CA PRO A 7 -24.72 5.58 12.45
C PRO A 7 -23.32 4.96 12.33
N SER A 8 -23.17 3.87 11.56
CA SER A 8 -21.95 3.09 11.40
C SER A 8 -20.97 3.67 10.36
N ILE A 9 -21.41 4.61 9.50
CA ILE A 9 -20.55 5.23 8.48
C ILE A 9 -19.88 6.49 9.04
N LYS A 10 -18.55 6.46 9.16
CA LYS A 10 -17.74 7.56 9.69
C LYS A 10 -17.65 8.74 8.73
N ASN A 11 -17.45 8.48 7.43
CA ASN A 11 -17.40 9.52 6.40
C ASN A 11 -18.57 9.36 5.40
N SER A 12 -19.63 10.13 5.64
CA SER A 12 -20.88 10.09 4.88
C SER A 12 -20.70 10.60 3.45
N ASP A 13 -20.04 11.74 3.28
CA ASP A 13 -19.84 12.38 1.97
C ASP A 13 -18.98 11.48 1.06
N GLN A 14 -17.92 10.89 1.61
CA GLN A 14 -17.09 9.94 0.87
C GLN A 14 -17.86 8.66 0.51
N TYR A 15 -18.77 8.20 1.38
CA TYR A 15 -19.59 7.02 1.12
C TYR A 15 -20.54 7.26 -0.05
N GLU A 16 -21.28 8.38 -0.05
CA GLU A 16 -22.18 8.75 -1.15
C GLU A 16 -21.42 8.94 -2.46
N ALA A 17 -20.29 9.65 -2.44
CA ALA A 17 -19.46 9.84 -3.63
C ALA A 17 -18.90 8.51 -4.20
N LEU A 18 -18.68 7.49 -3.36
CA LEU A 18 -18.25 6.17 -3.83
C LEU A 18 -19.42 5.37 -4.43
N LEU A 19 -20.64 5.55 -3.93
CA LEU A 19 -21.85 4.95 -4.51
C LEU A 19 -22.18 5.55 -5.87
N ASP A 20 -22.08 6.88 -6.02
CA ASP A 20 -22.31 7.58 -7.29
C ASP A 20 -21.28 7.16 -8.35
N LYS A 21 -20.07 6.77 -7.92
CA LYS A 21 -19.04 6.16 -8.76
C LYS A 21 -19.29 4.69 -9.09
N GLY A 22 -20.43 4.13 -8.65
CA GLY A 22 -20.82 2.75 -8.92
C GLY A 22 -20.19 1.70 -8.00
N MET A 23 -19.59 2.08 -6.87
CA MET A 23 -19.11 1.07 -5.90
C MET A 23 -20.27 0.42 -5.15
N SER A 24 -20.08 -0.83 -4.73
CA SER A 24 -21.02 -1.50 -3.84
C SER A 24 -21.06 -0.83 -2.46
N LYS A 25 -22.22 -0.90 -1.79
CA LYS A 25 -22.43 -0.35 -0.44
C LYS A 25 -21.39 -0.84 0.57
N GLU A 26 -21.07 -2.14 0.56
CA GLU A 26 -20.07 -2.71 1.45
C GLU A 26 -18.66 -2.18 1.20
N LYS A 27 -18.27 -2.03 -0.07
CA LYS A 27 -16.94 -1.52 -0.45
C LYS A 27 -16.82 -0.04 -0.08
N ALA A 28 -17.86 0.75 -0.38
CA ALA A 28 -17.93 2.16 0.00
C ALA A 28 -17.86 2.32 1.53
N ALA A 29 -18.62 1.53 2.29
CA ALA A 29 -18.62 1.57 3.74
C ALA A 29 -17.23 1.27 4.33
N ARG A 30 -16.53 0.27 3.78
CA ARG A 30 -15.16 -0.08 4.22
C ARG A 30 -14.18 1.06 3.99
N ILE A 31 -14.22 1.69 2.81
CA ILE A 31 -13.32 2.80 2.46
C ILE A 31 -13.61 4.03 3.32
N SER A 32 -14.89 4.38 3.49
CA SER A 32 -15.33 5.52 4.29
C SER A 32 -15.13 5.35 5.79
N ASN A 33 -14.96 4.11 6.27
CA ASN A 33 -14.67 3.80 7.67
C ASN A 33 -13.17 3.63 7.98
N ASP A 34 -12.32 3.45 6.96
CA ASP A 34 -10.86 3.37 7.07
C ASP A 34 -10.21 4.72 6.69
N PRO A 35 -9.73 5.52 7.68
CA PRO A 35 -9.08 6.81 7.40
C PRO A 35 -7.75 6.67 6.64
N ASN A 36 -7.19 5.46 6.58
CA ASN A 36 -5.95 5.16 5.86
C ASN A 36 -6.19 4.47 4.51
N SER A 37 -7.44 4.41 4.04
CA SER A 37 -7.80 3.75 2.78
C SER A 37 -7.02 4.25 1.56
N GLY A 38 -6.60 5.53 1.54
CA GLY A 38 -5.80 6.12 0.45
C GLY A 38 -4.29 6.28 0.73
N LYS A 39 -3.81 6.05 1.97
CA LYS A 39 -2.42 6.37 2.40
C LYS A 39 -1.55 5.15 2.68
N LYS A 40 -1.85 3.99 2.07
CA LYS A 40 -1.03 2.78 2.24
C LYS A 40 0.05 2.73 1.15
N GLY A 41 1.32 2.85 1.54
CA GLY A 41 2.48 2.73 0.65
C GLY A 41 3.06 4.06 0.14
N GLY A 42 3.87 4.01 -0.91
CA GLY A 42 4.41 5.19 -1.62
C GLY A 42 5.49 6.01 -0.91
N LYS A 43 5.75 5.77 0.38
CA LYS A 43 6.78 6.48 1.18
C LYS A 43 8.08 5.70 1.36
N ALA A 44 8.22 4.56 0.69
CA ALA A 44 9.46 3.80 0.80
C ALA A 44 10.55 4.55 0.03
N LYS A 45 11.70 4.78 0.67
CA LYS A 45 12.89 5.28 -0.04
C LYS A 45 13.23 4.37 -1.21
N ASP A 46 13.65 4.99 -2.32
CA ASP A 46 14.14 4.29 -3.49
C ASP A 46 15.30 3.36 -3.11
N TYR A 47 15.43 2.25 -3.82
CA TYR A 47 16.45 1.25 -3.53
C TYR A 47 17.87 1.79 -3.73
N GLU A 48 18.02 2.80 -4.58
CA GLU A 48 19.25 3.48 -4.95
C GLU A 48 19.82 4.26 -3.77
N GLU A 49 18.93 4.87 -2.98
CA GLU A 49 19.28 5.63 -1.79
C GLU A 49 19.63 4.72 -0.61
N ARG A 50 19.22 3.44 -0.65
CA ARG A 50 19.52 2.50 0.42
C ARG A 50 20.97 2.03 0.38
N THR A 51 21.49 1.72 1.55
CA THR A 51 22.80 1.07 1.69
C THR A 51 22.74 -0.37 1.20
N LYS A 52 23.89 -0.93 0.78
CA LYS A 52 23.98 -2.35 0.40
C LYS A 52 23.46 -3.27 1.51
N LYS A 53 23.72 -2.91 2.78
CA LYS A 53 23.27 -3.67 3.95
C LYS A 53 21.74 -3.70 4.05
N GLU A 54 21.07 -2.57 3.89
CA GLU A 54 19.61 -2.49 3.90
C GLU A 54 18.99 -3.27 2.73
N LEU A 55 19.59 -3.16 1.53
CA LEU A 55 19.15 -3.94 0.36
C LEU A 55 19.35 -5.44 0.58
N TYR A 56 20.45 -5.85 1.20
CA TYR A 56 20.70 -7.24 1.55
C TYR A 56 19.67 -7.77 2.56
N GLN A 57 19.36 -7.00 3.61
CA GLN A 57 18.33 -7.40 4.57
C GLN A 57 16.96 -7.48 3.90
N LYS A 58 16.62 -6.51 3.05
CA LYS A 58 15.38 -6.57 2.28
C LYS A 58 15.35 -7.80 1.37
N ALA A 59 16.43 -8.09 0.65
CA ALA A 59 16.54 -9.29 -0.18
C ALA A 59 16.42 -10.58 0.64
N LYS A 60 16.87 -10.58 1.90
CA LYS A 60 16.67 -11.71 2.83
C LYS A 60 15.20 -11.84 3.25
N GLU A 61 14.53 -10.74 3.60
CA GLU A 61 13.10 -10.74 3.96
C GLU A 61 12.21 -11.24 2.83
N VAL A 62 12.49 -10.83 1.59
CA VAL A 62 11.73 -11.26 0.40
C VAL A 62 12.20 -12.63 -0.12
N GLY A 63 13.27 -13.22 0.44
CA GLY A 63 13.69 -14.59 0.10
C GLY A 63 14.50 -14.73 -1.18
N ILE A 64 15.23 -13.68 -1.61
CA ILE A 64 16.02 -13.72 -2.86
C ILE A 64 17.21 -14.69 -2.70
N PRO A 65 17.35 -15.70 -3.59
CA PRO A 65 18.47 -16.64 -3.59
C PRO A 65 19.76 -15.97 -4.07
N ASN A 66 20.93 -16.50 -3.69
CA ASN A 66 22.25 -15.98 -4.06
C ASN A 66 22.54 -14.50 -3.72
N ARG A 67 21.65 -13.82 -2.98
CA ARG A 67 21.79 -12.43 -2.48
C ARG A 67 23.14 -12.11 -1.82
N SER A 68 23.80 -13.09 -1.19
CA SER A 68 25.10 -12.92 -0.53
C SER A 68 26.25 -12.67 -1.51
N LYS A 69 26.13 -13.13 -2.75
CA LYS A 69 27.11 -12.91 -3.81
C LYS A 69 26.85 -11.62 -4.60
N MET A 70 25.69 -11.00 -4.39
CA MET A 70 25.26 -9.83 -5.17
C MET A 70 25.92 -8.53 -4.69
N SER A 71 26.29 -7.71 -5.66
CA SER A 71 26.62 -6.29 -5.50
C SER A 71 25.38 -5.47 -5.14
N LYS A 72 25.58 -4.19 -4.77
CA LYS A 72 24.47 -3.27 -4.47
C LYS A 72 23.50 -3.19 -5.67
N ALA A 73 24.02 -3.01 -6.88
CA ALA A 73 23.22 -2.90 -8.10
C ALA A 73 22.43 -4.18 -8.41
N GLU A 74 23.04 -5.35 -8.22
CA GLU A 74 22.37 -6.63 -8.42
C GLU A 74 21.27 -6.87 -7.39
N LEU A 75 21.49 -6.49 -6.12
CA LEU A 75 20.44 -6.55 -5.09
C LEU A 75 19.25 -5.66 -5.44
N ILE A 76 19.49 -4.45 -5.95
CA ILE A 76 18.43 -3.55 -6.41
C ILE A 76 17.65 -4.18 -7.57
N LYS A 77 18.35 -4.71 -8.57
CA LYS A 77 17.73 -5.35 -9.74
C LYS A 77 16.89 -6.56 -9.33
N ALA A 78 17.41 -7.40 -8.43
CA ALA A 78 16.70 -8.55 -7.93
C ALA A 78 15.46 -8.15 -7.10
N LEU A 79 15.56 -7.11 -6.28
CA LEU A 79 14.42 -6.59 -5.50
C LEU A 79 13.33 -5.94 -6.36
N ARG A 80 13.67 -5.44 -7.55
CA ARG A 80 12.69 -4.88 -8.51
C ARG A 80 11.99 -5.94 -9.36
N ASN A 81 12.62 -7.07 -9.59
CA ASN A 81 12.15 -8.13 -10.49
C ASN A 81 11.59 -9.34 -9.72
N ASN A 82 11.28 -9.20 -8.44
CA ASN A 82 10.72 -10.22 -7.56
C ASN A 82 9.31 -9.80 -7.12
#